data_AF-A0A0Z8IVR7-F1
#
_entry.id   AF-A0A0Z8IVR7-F1
#
_cell.length_a   1.000
_cell.length_b   1.000
_cell.length_c   1.000
_cell.angle_alpha   90.00
_cell.angle_beta   90.00
_cell.angle_gamma   90.00
#
_symmetry.space_group_name_H-M   'P 1'
#
loop_
_entity.id
_entity.type
_entity.pdbx_description
1 polymer ?
#
loop_
_entity_poly.entity_id
_entity_poly.type
_entity_poly.pdbx_seq_one_letter_code
_entity_poly.pdbx_strand_id
1 'polypeptide(L)'
;MHKKPTQANQLLHELRVIPKLITALKQDIEKTRSSVLTSPQWSDMKVQGGIRRSQEDGNIAIIDATDYNVAEIERLLKRKEEIIQVIRRMPDMILSHILIVTYVTCGSYEEAMEYLGIHNRNKYYMLKRKAEESLNLILNDTELILNDTKKYCNK
;
A
#
# COMPACT_ATOMS: atom_id res chain seq x y z
N MET A 1 -15.60 -6.52 24.06
CA MET A 1 -15.40 -7.57 23.03
C MET A 1 -14.63 -6.98 21.86
N HIS A 2 -13.35 -7.33 21.67
CA HIS A 2 -12.63 -6.96 20.45
C HIS A 2 -13.05 -7.91 19.33
N LYS A 3 -13.84 -7.40 18.38
CA LYS A 3 -14.21 -8.14 17.16
C LYS A 3 -12.95 -8.27 16.32
N LYS A 4 -12.56 -9.49 15.94
CA LYS A 4 -11.42 -9.71 15.05
C LYS A 4 -11.63 -8.91 13.77
N PRO A 5 -10.59 -8.23 13.23
CA PRO A 5 -10.73 -7.48 11.99
C PRO A 5 -11.13 -8.42 10.86
N THR A 6 -12.10 -8.01 10.06
CA THR A 6 -12.52 -8.75 8.87
C THR A 6 -11.46 -8.63 7.78
N GLN A 7 -11.48 -9.53 6.79
CA GLN A 7 -10.57 -9.46 5.64
C GLN A 7 -10.73 -8.13 4.89
N ALA A 8 -11.97 -7.66 4.73
CA ALA A 8 -12.24 -6.35 4.15
C ALA A 8 -11.58 -5.22 4.97
N ASN A 9 -11.65 -5.26 6.30
CA ASN A 9 -11.00 -4.24 7.12
C ASN A 9 -9.47 -4.26 6.99
N GLN A 10 -8.86 -5.44 6.87
CA GLN A 10 -7.42 -5.57 6.63
C GLN A 10 -7.02 -5.01 5.27
N LEU A 11 -7.76 -5.36 4.21
CA LEU A 11 -7.55 -4.89 2.84
C LEU A 11 -7.68 -3.36 2.73
N LEU A 12 -8.73 -2.79 3.34
CA LEU A 12 -8.96 -1.34 3.34
C LEU A 12 -7.93 -0.58 4.20
N HIS A 13 -7.45 -1.19 5.27
CA HIS A 13 -6.34 -0.64 6.06
C HIS A 13 -5.05 -0.62 5.24
N GLU A 14 -4.72 -1.73 4.58
CA GLU A 14 -3.58 -1.83 3.66
C GLU A 14 -3.64 -0.72 2.60
N LEU A 15 -4.80 -0.56 1.93
CA LEU A 15 -5.02 0.47 0.93
C LEU A 15 -4.73 1.89 1.45
N ARG A 16 -5.08 2.18 2.72
CA ARG A 16 -4.85 3.49 3.33
C ARG A 16 -3.40 3.75 3.73
N VAL A 17 -2.63 2.68 3.96
CA VAL A 17 -1.22 2.75 4.38
C VAL A 17 -0.27 2.84 3.18
N ILE A 18 -0.60 2.20 2.05
CA ILE A 18 0.24 2.18 0.84
C ILE A 18 0.76 3.58 0.42
N PRO A 19 -0.06 4.65 0.32
CA PRO A 19 0.43 5.97 -0.08
C PRO A 19 1.47 6.55 0.87
N LYS A 20 1.37 6.24 2.17
CA LYS A 20 2.32 6.68 3.19
C LYS A 20 3.66 5.95 3.05
N LEU A 21 3.61 4.64 2.80
CA LEU A 21 4.80 3.83 2.54
C LEU A 21 5.52 4.30 1.27
N ILE A 22 4.79 4.54 0.18
CA ILE A 22 5.38 5.08 -1.05
C ILE A 22 6.04 6.44 -0.79
N THR A 23 5.41 7.32 -0.02
CA THR A 23 5.99 8.62 0.35
C THR A 23 7.29 8.45 1.15
N ALA A 24 7.31 7.52 2.12
CA ALA A 24 8.51 7.24 2.92
C ALA A 24 9.66 6.71 2.05
N LEU A 25 9.39 5.74 1.17
CA LEU A 25 10.39 5.19 0.25
C LEU A 25 10.94 6.26 -0.70
N LYS A 26 10.08 7.16 -1.22
CA LYS A 26 10.52 8.30 -2.03
C LYS A 26 11.42 9.25 -1.25
N GLN A 27 11.08 9.57 0.00
CA GLN A 27 11.92 10.40 0.86
C GLN A 27 13.26 9.74 1.14
N ASP A 28 13.29 8.42 1.30
CA ASP A 28 14.53 7.68 1.57
C ASP A 28 15.42 7.59 0.32
N ILE A 29 14.85 7.48 -0.89
CA ILE A 29 15.60 7.65 -2.15
C ILE A 29 16.23 9.04 -2.21
N GLU A 30 15.46 10.09 -1.93
CA GLU A 30 15.97 11.47 -2.00
C GLU A 30 17.04 11.77 -0.94
N LYS A 31 16.88 11.25 0.28
CA LYS A 31 17.93 11.31 1.31
C LYS A 31 19.20 10.61 0.84
N THR A 32 19.07 9.40 0.30
CA THR A 32 20.21 8.62 -0.19
C THR A 32 20.95 9.36 -1.31
N ARG A 33 20.21 9.93 -2.28
CA ARG A 33 20.77 10.78 -3.34
C ARG A 33 21.47 12.02 -2.80
N SER A 34 20.84 12.72 -1.86
CA SER A 34 21.44 13.91 -1.24
C SER A 34 22.72 13.57 -0.47
N SER A 35 22.75 12.44 0.24
CA SER A 35 23.93 11.98 0.98
C SER A 35 25.10 11.60 0.06
N VAL A 36 24.83 11.09 -1.15
CA VAL A 36 25.87 10.90 -2.18
C VAL A 36 26.43 12.25 -2.63
N LEU A 37 25.56 13.21 -2.92
CA LEU A 37 25.96 14.53 -3.41
C LEU A 37 26.71 15.36 -2.35
N THR A 38 26.37 15.18 -1.07
CA THR A 38 27.02 15.88 0.06
C THR A 38 28.16 15.09 0.70
N SER A 39 28.38 13.83 0.31
CA SER A 39 29.51 13.06 0.84
C SER A 39 30.81 13.76 0.46
N PRO A 40 31.70 14.05 1.42
CA PRO A 40 33.05 14.50 1.09
C PRO A 40 33.62 13.47 0.10
N GLN A 41 34.26 13.90 -0.97
CA GLN A 41 35.17 12.99 -1.68
C GLN A 41 36.23 12.60 -0.66
N TRP A 42 36.09 11.45 0.00
CA TRP A 42 37.09 10.90 0.90
C TRP A 42 38.29 10.56 0.02
N SER A 43 39.15 11.55 -0.21
CA SER A 43 40.45 11.36 -0.82
C SER A 43 41.13 10.22 -0.08
N ASP A 44 41.58 9.22 -0.83
CA ASP A 44 42.20 7.96 -0.39
C ASP A 44 42.92 8.05 0.96
N MET A 45 42.17 7.94 2.05
CA MET A 45 42.75 7.95 3.38
C MET A 45 43.19 6.52 3.63
N LYS A 46 44.48 6.25 3.34
CA LYS A 46 45.17 5.01 3.68
C LYS A 46 45.03 4.75 5.18
N VAL A 47 44.00 4.00 5.57
CA VAL A 47 43.93 3.42 6.91
C VAL A 47 44.81 2.17 6.93
N GLN A 48 45.96 2.29 7.58
CA GLN A 48 46.82 1.15 7.93
C GLN A 48 46.02 0.22 8.86
N GLY A 49 45.62 -0.96 8.37
CA GLY A 49 45.28 -2.11 9.22
C GLY A 49 43.82 -2.58 9.26
N GLY A 50 42.89 -1.93 8.58
CA GLY A 50 41.48 -2.39 8.50
C GLY A 50 41.07 -2.69 7.06
N ILE A 51 40.21 -3.70 6.86
CA ILE A 51 39.62 -4.06 5.55
C ILE A 51 39.22 -2.78 4.81
N ARG A 52 39.87 -2.52 3.66
CA ARG A 52 39.56 -1.35 2.81
C ARG A 52 38.14 -1.52 2.31
N ARG A 53 37.17 -0.81 2.88
CA ARG A 53 35.89 -0.56 2.20
C ARG A 53 36.12 0.58 1.23
N SER A 54 36.08 0.26 -0.05
CA SER A 54 36.35 1.21 -1.13
C SER A 54 35.14 2.13 -1.35
N GLN A 55 35.35 3.28 -2.02
CA GLN A 55 34.25 4.13 -2.46
C GLN A 55 33.29 3.36 -3.39
N GLU A 56 33.79 2.37 -4.12
CA GLU A 56 33.00 1.48 -4.98
C GLU A 56 32.00 0.65 -4.17
N ASP A 57 32.41 0.09 -3.02
CA ASP A 57 31.50 -0.69 -2.15
C ASP A 57 30.35 0.17 -1.59
N GLY A 58 30.64 1.45 -1.28
CA GLY A 58 29.63 2.41 -0.84
C GLY A 58 28.67 2.79 -1.97
N ASN A 59 29.18 3.03 -3.18
CA ASN A 59 28.37 3.34 -4.35
C ASN A 59 27.47 2.17 -4.75
N ILE A 60 27.97 0.93 -4.69
CA ILE A 60 27.19 -0.29 -4.96
C ILE A 60 26.04 -0.41 -3.95
N ALA A 61 26.32 -0.29 -2.64
CA ALA A 61 25.28 -0.38 -1.62
C ALA A 61 24.20 0.71 -1.75
N ILE A 62 24.57 1.90 -2.23
CA ILE A 62 23.63 3.00 -2.48
C ILE A 62 22.75 2.75 -3.71
N ILE A 63 23.33 2.21 -4.79
CA ILE A 63 22.60 1.78 -5.98
C ILE A 63 21.61 0.69 -5.59
N ASP A 64 22.07 -0.35 -4.88
CA ASP A 64 21.23 -1.47 -4.43
C ASP A 64 20.05 -1.00 -3.56
N ALA A 65 20.29 -0.07 -2.63
CA ALA A 65 19.23 0.48 -1.77
C ALA A 65 18.21 1.30 -2.57
N THR A 66 18.66 2.05 -3.58
CA THR A 66 17.78 2.84 -4.44
C THR A 66 16.94 1.93 -5.33
N ASP A 67 17.55 0.90 -5.93
CA ASP A 67 16.88 -0.08 -6.80
C ASP A 67 15.84 -0.89 -6.02
N TYR A 68 16.17 -1.30 -4.79
CA TYR A 68 15.21 -1.94 -3.88
C TYR A 68 13.98 -1.04 -3.61
N ASN A 69 14.21 0.22 -3.24
CA ASN A 69 13.12 1.15 -2.95
C ASN A 69 12.24 1.42 -4.17
N VAL A 70 12.83 1.51 -5.37
CA VAL A 70 12.08 1.66 -6.62
C VAL A 70 11.21 0.43 -6.89
N ALA A 71 11.79 -0.77 -6.82
CA ALA A 71 11.05 -2.01 -7.00
C ALA A 71 9.90 -2.18 -5.97
N GLU A 72 10.15 -1.77 -4.73
CA GLU A 72 9.12 -1.83 -3.68
C GLU A 72 7.99 -0.83 -3.92
N ILE A 73 8.28 0.38 -4.43
CA ILE A 73 7.25 1.33 -4.85
C ILE A 73 6.38 0.73 -5.97
N GLU A 74 6.98 0.09 -6.96
CA GLU A 74 6.24 -0.57 -8.06
C GLU A 74 5.34 -1.69 -7.53
N ARG A 75 5.85 -2.53 -6.62
CA ARG A 75 5.10 -3.59 -5.96
C ARG A 75 3.89 -3.03 -5.19
N LEU A 76 4.09 -1.95 -4.43
CA LEU A 76 3.03 -1.27 -3.67
C LEU A 76 1.97 -0.63 -4.60
N LEU A 77 2.38 -0.04 -5.72
CA LEU A 77 1.45 0.51 -6.72
C LEU A 77 0.62 -0.60 -7.37
N LYS A 78 1.24 -1.71 -7.75
CA LYS A 78 0.53 -2.88 -8.27
C LYS A 78 -0.47 -3.42 -7.25
N ARG A 79 -0.06 -3.54 -5.99
CA ARG A 79 -0.93 -3.99 -4.89
C ARG A 79 -2.12 -3.06 -4.67
N LYS A 80 -1.90 -1.74 -4.73
CA LYS A 80 -2.98 -0.74 -4.68
C LYS A 80 -3.99 -0.96 -5.80
N GLU A 81 -3.52 -1.15 -7.02
CA GLU A 81 -4.37 -1.37 -8.19
C GLU A 81 -5.17 -2.69 -8.07
N GLU A 82 -4.54 -3.77 -7.61
CA GLU A 82 -5.23 -5.04 -7.32
C GLU A 82 -6.38 -4.86 -6.33
N ILE A 83 -6.16 -4.14 -5.22
CA ILE A 83 -7.19 -3.86 -4.22
C ILE A 83 -8.33 -3.04 -4.84
N ILE A 84 -8.01 -2.01 -5.62
CA ILE A 84 -9.00 -1.19 -6.34
C ILE A 84 -9.85 -2.05 -7.28
N GLN A 85 -9.21 -2.98 -8.01
CA GLN A 85 -9.93 -3.91 -8.89
C GLN A 85 -10.88 -4.83 -8.12
N VAL A 86 -10.48 -5.32 -6.95
CA VAL A 86 -11.38 -6.10 -6.08
C VAL A 86 -12.59 -5.27 -5.65
N ILE A 87 -12.39 -4.03 -5.21
CA ILE A 87 -13.49 -3.12 -4.84
C ILE A 87 -14.41 -2.86 -6.04
N ARG A 88 -13.85 -2.67 -7.24
CA ARG A 88 -14.63 -2.45 -8.48
C ARG A 88 -15.46 -3.66 -8.92
N ARG A 89 -15.14 -4.88 -8.46
CA ARG A 89 -15.94 -6.09 -8.72
C ARG A 89 -17.20 -6.19 -7.84
N MET A 90 -17.37 -5.29 -6.87
CA MET A 90 -18.58 -5.26 -6.06
C MET A 90 -19.83 -5.04 -6.94
N PRO A 91 -20.92 -5.80 -6.70
CA PRO A 91 -22.12 -5.72 -7.54
C PRO A 91 -22.85 -4.39 -7.38
N ASP A 92 -22.79 -3.79 -6.18
CA ASP A 92 -23.36 -2.48 -5.92
C ASP A 92 -22.33 -1.39 -6.23
N MET A 93 -22.54 -0.69 -7.36
CA MET A 93 -21.69 0.39 -7.84
C MET A 93 -21.66 1.59 -6.89
N ILE A 94 -22.73 1.84 -6.12
CA ILE A 94 -22.78 2.95 -5.17
C ILE A 94 -21.87 2.61 -3.97
N LEU A 95 -21.97 1.39 -3.45
CA LEU A 95 -21.13 0.94 -2.35
C LEU A 95 -19.64 0.88 -2.74
N SER A 96 -19.33 0.42 -3.96
CA SER A 96 -17.96 0.42 -4.46
C SER A 96 -17.40 1.84 -4.61
N HIS A 97 -18.19 2.76 -5.16
CA HIS A 97 -17.82 4.17 -5.30
C HIS A 97 -17.54 4.81 -3.93
N ILE A 98 -18.36 4.52 -2.91
CA ILE A 98 -18.14 5.02 -1.55
C ILE A 98 -16.79 4.57 -1.00
N LEU A 99 -16.39 3.31 -1.20
CA LEU A 99 -15.08 2.82 -0.75
C LEU A 99 -13.93 3.47 -1.53
N ILE A 100 -14.04 3.60 -2.85
CA ILE A 100 -13.01 4.25 -3.67
C ILE A 100 -12.81 5.70 -3.21
N VAL A 101 -13.88 6.48 -3.07
CA VAL A 101 -13.76 7.87 -2.61
C VAL A 101 -13.16 7.94 -1.21
N THR A 102 -13.64 7.10 -0.29
CA THR A 102 -13.26 7.14 1.13
C THR A 102 -11.81 6.71 1.40
N TYR A 103 -11.27 5.78 0.62
CA TYR A 103 -9.96 5.16 0.88
C TYR A 103 -8.90 5.47 -0.18
N VAL A 104 -9.29 5.96 -1.37
CA VAL A 104 -8.36 6.25 -2.47
C VAL A 104 -8.32 7.73 -2.81
N THR A 105 -9.49 8.37 -2.96
CA THR A 105 -9.57 9.75 -3.44
C THR A 105 -9.35 10.76 -2.33
N CYS A 106 -10.01 10.58 -1.18
CA CYS A 106 -10.05 11.58 -0.12
C CYS A 106 -9.16 11.20 1.07
N GLY A 107 -8.58 12.22 1.70
CA GLY A 107 -7.74 12.07 2.90
C GLY A 107 -8.56 11.90 4.17
N SER A 108 -9.73 12.54 4.24
CA SER A 108 -10.62 12.53 5.41
C SER A 108 -12.03 12.02 5.08
N TYR A 109 -12.77 11.67 6.13
CA TYR A 109 -14.18 11.27 5.99
C TYR A 109 -15.09 12.48 5.70
N GLU A 110 -14.76 13.68 6.19
CA GLU A 110 -15.50 14.89 5.84
C GLU A 110 -15.37 15.21 4.35
N GLU A 111 -14.16 15.15 3.80
CA GLU A 111 -13.90 15.39 2.38
C GLU A 111 -14.62 14.35 1.51
N ALA A 112 -14.62 13.09 1.93
CA ALA A 112 -15.37 12.03 1.23
C ALA A 112 -16.89 12.30 1.26
N MET A 113 -17.44 12.74 2.39
CA MET A 113 -18.86 13.08 2.50
C MET A 113 -19.24 14.24 1.57
N GLU A 114 -18.41 15.28 1.51
CA GLU A 114 -18.59 16.42 0.61
C GLU A 114 -18.53 15.98 -0.85
N TYR A 115 -17.49 15.21 -1.22
CA TYR A 115 -17.33 14.67 -2.57
C TYR A 115 -18.53 13.81 -3.02
N LEU A 116 -19.06 13.00 -2.10
CA LEU A 116 -20.23 12.13 -2.36
C LEU A 116 -21.57 12.87 -2.29
N GLY A 117 -21.60 14.14 -1.87
CA GLY A 117 -22.83 14.89 -1.61
C GLY A 117 -23.67 14.31 -0.47
N ILE A 118 -23.07 13.60 0.49
CA ILE A 118 -23.76 12.96 1.62
C ILE A 118 -23.60 13.84 2.86
N HIS A 119 -24.49 14.82 3.03
CA HIS A 119 -24.45 15.73 4.17
C HIS A 119 -24.82 15.06 5.51
N ASN A 120 -25.62 13.99 5.46
CA ASN A 120 -26.01 13.26 6.67
C ASN A 120 -24.92 12.26 7.08
N ARG A 121 -24.20 12.59 8.16
CA ARG A 121 -23.13 11.76 8.74
C ARG A 121 -23.57 10.32 9.03
N ASN A 122 -24.75 10.13 9.62
CA ASN A 122 -25.25 8.79 9.95
C ASN A 122 -25.53 7.96 8.69
N LYS A 123 -26.10 8.60 7.66
CA LYS A 123 -26.31 7.96 6.35
C LYS A 123 -24.98 7.54 5.73
N TYR A 124 -23.96 8.40 5.79
CA TYR A 124 -22.62 8.09 5.28
C TYR A 124 -22.03 6.86 5.98
N TYR A 125 -21.96 6.84 7.32
CA TYR A 125 -21.37 5.72 8.04
C TYR A 125 -22.17 4.42 7.88
N MET A 126 -23.49 4.50 7.72
CA MET A 126 -24.32 3.35 7.41
C MET A 126 -23.97 2.76 6.03
N LEU A 127 -23.87 3.60 4.99
CA LEU A 127 -23.51 3.15 3.65
C LEU A 127 -22.09 2.61 3.59
N LYS A 128 -21.14 3.29 4.26
CA LYS A 128 -19.75 2.84 4.39
C LYS A 128 -19.68 1.45 5.02
N ARG A 129 -20.41 1.23 6.12
CA ARG A 129 -20.46 -0.09 6.79
C ARG A 129 -21.08 -1.16 5.89
N LYS A 130 -22.17 -0.84 5.18
CA LYS A 130 -22.75 -1.77 4.18
C LYS A 130 -21.76 -2.12 3.07
N ALA A 131 -20.96 -1.14 2.63
CA ALA A 131 -19.94 -1.37 1.63
C ALA A 131 -18.81 -2.27 2.14
N GLU A 132 -18.34 -2.06 3.38
CA GLU A 132 -17.37 -2.95 4.03
C GLU A 132 -17.91 -4.38 4.19
N GLU A 133 -19.17 -4.53 4.59
CA GLU A 133 -19.83 -5.83 4.72
C GLU A 133 -19.95 -6.53 3.35
N SER A 134 -20.35 -5.81 2.31
CA SER A 134 -20.46 -6.32 0.93
C SER A 134 -19.09 -6.75 0.36
N LEU A 135 -18.05 -5.94 0.57
CA LEU A 135 -16.68 -6.30 0.20
C LEU A 135 -16.22 -7.58 0.92
N ASN A 136 -16.55 -7.72 2.20
CA ASN A 136 -16.17 -8.90 2.97
C ASN A 136 -16.83 -10.17 2.43
N LEU A 137 -18.09 -10.10 1.98
CA LEU A 137 -18.76 -11.24 1.35
C LEU A 137 -18.02 -11.73 0.11
N ILE A 138 -17.65 -10.80 -0.79
CA ILE A 138 -16.94 -11.13 -2.03
C ILE A 138 -15.58 -11.77 -1.76
N LEU A 139 -14.86 -11.27 -0.75
CA LEU A 139 -13.56 -11.81 -0.37
C LEU A 139 -13.70 -13.25 0.15
N ASN A 140 -14.69 -13.51 1.02
CA ASN A 140 -14.93 -14.86 1.52
C ASN A 140 -15.38 -15.82 0.40
N ASP A 141 -16.26 -15.37 -0.50
CA ASP A 141 -16.72 -16.18 -1.64
C ASP A 141 -15.55 -16.56 -2.57
N THR A 142 -14.62 -15.62 -2.79
CA THR A 142 -13.41 -15.86 -3.59
C THR A 142 -12.48 -16.90 -2.94
N GLU A 143 -12.32 -16.86 -1.61
CA GLU A 143 -11.53 -17.86 -0.88
C GLU A 143 -12.16 -19.25 -0.90
N LEU A 144 -13.49 -19.35 -0.79
CA LEU A 144 -14.20 -20.63 -0.90
C LEU A 144 -13.96 -21.29 -2.26
N ILE A 145 -14.05 -20.52 -3.36
CA ILE A 145 -13.78 -21.00 -4.72
C ILE A 145 -12.33 -21.49 -4.88
N LEU A 146 -11.35 -20.78 -4.31
CA LEU A 146 -9.94 -21.18 -4.37
C LEU A 146 -9.64 -22.44 -3.54
N ASN A 147 -10.33 -22.63 -2.42
CA ASN A 147 -10.16 -23.81 -1.58
C ASN A 147 -10.83 -25.04 -2.19
N ASP A 148 -11.99 -24.88 -2.83
CA ASP A 148 -12.65 -25.97 -3.56
C ASP A 148 -11.83 -26.41 -4.78
N THR A 149 -11.31 -25.48 -5.59
CA THR A 149 -10.48 -25.82 -6.75
C THR A 149 -9.18 -26.57 -6.38
N LYS A 150 -8.53 -26.22 -5.26
CA LYS A 150 -7.36 -26.97 -4.74
C LYS A 150 -7.68 -28.39 -4.28
N LYS A 151 -8.91 -28.64 -3.83
CA LYS A 151 -9.39 -29.97 -3.42
C LYS A 151 -9.59 -30.90 -4.64
N TYR A 152 -9.95 -30.35 -5.79
CA TYR A 152 -10.16 -31.12 -7.03
C TYR A 152 -8.89 -31.28 -7.89
N CYS A 153 -7.86 -30.45 -7.68
CA CYS A 153 -6.59 -30.54 -8.43
C CYS A 153 -5.54 -31.48 -7.79
N ASN A 154 -5.78 -31.97 -6.56
CA ASN A 154 -4.91 -32.91 -5.84
C ASN A 154 -5.45 -34.36 -5.85
N LYS A 155 -6.13 -34.78 -6.93
CA LYS A 155 -6.66 -36.14 -7.06
C LYS A 155 -6.28 -36.77 -8.38
#